data_AF-A0A5K1G3Z2-F1
#
_entry.id   AF-A0A5K1G3Z2-F1
#
_cell.length_a   1.000
_cell.length_b   1.000
_cell.length_c   1.000
_cell.angle_alpha   90.00
_cell.angle_beta   90.00
_cell.angle_gamma   90.00
#
_symmetry.space_group_name_H-M   'P 1'
#
loop_
_entity.id
_entity.type
_entity.pdbx_description
1 polymer ?
#
loop_
_entity_poly.entity_id
_entity_poly.type
_entity_poly.pdbx_seq_one_letter_code
_entity_poly.pdbx_strand_id
1 'polypeptide(L)'
;SFSRTSVNNMAGCRTAVSNMVLSTVVLLTLELITPLFHYTPNAILAAIITSAVVGLVDFHAAWIIWKIDKMDFIACLGAFLGVLFVSVEIGLLIA
;
A
#
# COMPACT_ATOMS: atom_id res chain seq x y z
N SER A 1 -6.54 1.23 -2.53
CA SER A 1 -5.61 0.08 -2.31
C SER A 1 -4.79 -0.15 -3.57
N PHE A 2 -3.56 0.38 -3.59
CA PHE A 2 -2.69 0.39 -4.77
C PHE A 2 -2.42 -1.03 -5.31
N SER A 3 -2.17 -2.00 -4.42
CA SER A 3 -1.96 -3.41 -4.79
C SER A 3 -3.19 -4.09 -5.39
N ARG A 4 -4.42 -3.71 -4.99
CA ARG A 4 -5.66 -4.31 -5.53
C ARG A 4 -6.01 -3.74 -6.90
N THR A 5 -5.72 -2.47 -7.13
CA THR A 5 -5.94 -1.81 -8.42
C THR A 5 -4.87 -2.20 -9.45
N SER A 6 -3.62 -2.40 -9.05
CA SER A 6 -2.55 -2.83 -9.95
C SER A 6 -2.76 -4.26 -10.46
N VAL A 7 -3.16 -5.20 -9.59
CA VAL A 7 -3.49 -6.57 -10.02
C VAL A 7 -4.74 -6.62 -10.90
N ASN A 8 -5.77 -5.82 -10.59
CA ASN A 8 -6.96 -5.72 -11.42
C ASN A 8 -6.66 -5.14 -12.82
N ASN A 9 -5.74 -4.19 -12.89
CA ASN A 9 -5.28 -3.62 -14.16
C ASN A 9 -4.39 -4.60 -14.95
N MET A 10 -3.49 -5.34 -14.26
CA MET A 10 -2.69 -6.42 -14.87
C MET A 10 -3.55 -7.59 -15.36
N ALA A 11 -4.68 -7.88 -14.70
CA ALA A 11 -5.64 -8.89 -15.12
C ALA A 11 -6.51 -8.45 -16.33
N GLY A 12 -6.26 -7.27 -16.91
CA GLY A 12 -6.95 -6.79 -18.11
C GLY A 12 -8.41 -6.33 -17.87
N CYS A 13 -8.81 -6.11 -16.62
CA CYS A 13 -10.19 -5.72 -16.30
C CYS A 13 -10.44 -4.24 -16.58
N ARG A 14 -11.31 -3.95 -17.55
CA ARG A 14 -11.66 -2.57 -17.99
C ARG A 14 -13.03 -2.08 -17.51
N THR A 15 -13.81 -2.93 -16.83
CA THR A 15 -15.22 -2.66 -16.49
C THR A 15 -15.52 -2.81 -15.00
N ALA A 16 -16.49 -2.04 -14.49
CA ALA A 16 -16.94 -2.05 -13.08
C ALA A 16 -17.43 -3.42 -12.59
N VAL A 17 -17.76 -4.34 -13.52
CA VAL A 17 -18.14 -5.73 -13.22
C VAL A 17 -17.06 -6.47 -12.43
N SER A 18 -15.76 -6.16 -12.65
CA SER A 18 -14.67 -6.79 -11.88
C SER A 18 -14.78 -6.48 -10.38
N ASN A 19 -15.12 -5.23 -10.04
CA ASN A 19 -15.24 -4.81 -8.65
C ASN A 19 -16.49 -5.42 -7.99
N MET A 20 -17.54 -5.67 -8.77
CA MET A 20 -18.75 -6.35 -8.30
C MET A 20 -18.46 -7.83 -7.98
N VAL A 21 -17.78 -8.55 -8.88
CA VAL A 21 -17.36 -9.94 -8.64
C VAL A 21 -16.43 -10.02 -7.43
N LEU A 22 -15.46 -9.11 -7.32
CA LEU A 22 -14.54 -9.07 -6.17
C LEU A 22 -15.30 -8.91 -4.84
N SER A 23 -16.26 -7.99 -4.78
CA SER A 23 -17.08 -7.76 -3.58
C SER A 23 -17.93 -8.99 -3.22
N THR A 24 -18.58 -9.62 -4.21
CA THR A 24 -19.36 -10.85 -4.01
C THR A 24 -18.49 -11.99 -3.49
N VAL A 25 -17.30 -12.17 -4.04
CA VAL A 25 -16.35 -13.20 -3.57
C VAL A 25 -15.89 -12.93 -2.14
N VAL A 26 -15.63 -11.67 -1.78
CA VAL A 26 -15.28 -11.29 -0.40
C VAL A 26 -16.43 -11.58 0.57
N LEU A 27 -17.67 -11.25 0.20
CA LEU A 27 -18.86 -11.56 1.01
C LEU A 27 -19.02 -13.07 1.22
N LEU A 28 -18.90 -13.87 0.15
CA LEU A 28 -18.96 -15.33 0.25
C LEU A 28 -17.83 -15.91 1.11
N THR A 29 -16.63 -15.33 1.02
CA THR A 29 -15.47 -15.73 1.83
C THR A 29 -15.73 -15.44 3.31
N LEU A 30 -16.37 -14.31 3.62
CA LEU A 30 -16.75 -13.96 5.00
C LEU A 30 -17.90 -14.83 5.53
N GLU A 31 -18.79 -15.34 4.70
CA GLU A 31 -19.90 -16.17 5.18
C GLU A 31 -19.48 -17.66 5.33
N LEU A 32 -18.64 -18.17 4.43
CA LEU A 32 -18.25 -19.60 4.39
C LEU A 32 -16.86 -19.89 4.97
N ILE A 33 -15.89 -18.99 4.80
CA ILE A 33 -14.45 -19.23 5.10
C ILE A 33 -13.98 -18.49 6.36
N THR A 34 -14.80 -17.63 6.97
CA THR A 34 -14.52 -17.02 8.29
C THR A 34 -14.06 -17.98 9.39
N PRO A 35 -14.58 -19.22 9.55
CA PRO A 35 -14.03 -20.13 10.56
C PRO A 35 -12.57 -20.54 10.29
N LEU A 36 -12.12 -20.51 9.03
CA LEU A 36 -10.73 -20.79 8.65
C LEU A 36 -9.81 -19.60 8.93
N PHE A 37 -10.31 -18.36 8.76
CA PHE A 37 -9.53 -17.15 9.04
C PHE A 37 -9.37 -16.84 10.53
N HIS A 38 -10.20 -17.40 11.42
CA HIS A 38 -10.09 -17.21 12.87
C HIS A 38 -8.75 -17.69 13.44
N TYR A 39 -8.12 -18.69 12.81
CA TYR A 39 -6.81 -19.22 13.21
C TYR A 39 -5.64 -18.55 12.51
N THR A 40 -5.85 -17.47 11.75
CA THR A 40 -4.75 -16.81 11.04
C THR A 40 -3.79 -16.21 12.06
N PRO A 41 -2.56 -16.73 12.21
CA PRO A 41 -1.60 -16.14 13.12
C PRO A 41 -1.23 -14.73 12.66
N ASN A 42 -1.05 -13.82 13.61
CA ASN A 42 -0.59 -12.45 13.36
C ASN A 42 0.69 -12.39 12.50
N ALA A 43 1.50 -13.46 12.49
CA ALA A 43 2.67 -13.61 11.65
C ALA A 43 2.35 -13.52 10.14
N ILE A 44 1.24 -14.12 9.68
CA ILE A 44 0.85 -14.05 8.26
C ILE A 44 0.39 -12.64 7.91
N LEU A 45 -0.37 -12.00 8.80
CA LEU A 45 -0.81 -10.61 8.60
C LEU A 45 0.38 -9.66 8.54
N ALA A 46 1.36 -9.82 9.42
CA ALA A 46 2.60 -9.06 9.41
C ALA A 46 3.39 -9.26 8.11
N ALA A 47 3.55 -10.50 7.65
CA ALA A 47 4.25 -10.81 6.40
C ALA A 47 3.58 -10.15 5.16
N ILE A 48 2.25 -10.16 5.11
CA ILE A 48 1.49 -9.51 4.03
C ILE A 48 1.71 -7.99 4.07
N ILE A 49 1.66 -7.37 5.26
CA ILE A 49 1.89 -5.92 5.38
C ILE A 49 3.33 -5.56 4.99
N THR A 50 4.33 -6.28 5.50
CA THR A 50 5.74 -6.03 5.18
C THR A 50 6.01 -6.17 3.68
N SER A 51 5.51 -7.22 3.03
CA SER A 51 5.67 -7.39 1.58
C SER A 51 5.00 -6.27 0.77
N ALA A 52 3.84 -5.77 1.22
CA ALA A 52 3.16 -4.64 0.57
C ALA A 52 3.95 -3.32 0.74
N VAL A 53 4.53 -3.06 1.91
CA VAL A 53 5.34 -1.86 2.16
C VAL A 53 6.63 -1.89 1.34
N VAL A 54 7.31 -3.04 1.25
CA VAL A 54 8.53 -3.19 0.44
C VAL A 54 8.25 -2.86 -1.03
N GLY A 55 7.09 -3.24 -1.57
CA GLY A 55 6.70 -2.89 -2.93
C GLY A 55 6.31 -1.42 -3.13
N LEU A 56 6.09 -0.66 -2.06
CA LEU A 56 5.74 0.77 -2.11
C LEU A 56 6.97 1.68 -1.96
N VAL A 57 8.05 1.20 -1.32
CA VAL A 57 9.26 1.98 -1.12
C VAL A 57 10.09 1.99 -2.40
N ASP A 58 10.04 3.10 -3.13
CA ASP A 58 10.82 3.32 -4.35
C ASP A 58 12.15 4.02 -4.06
N PHE A 59 13.17 3.23 -3.73
CA PHE A 59 14.53 3.74 -3.51
C PHE A 59 15.16 4.36 -4.76
N HIS A 60 14.70 3.96 -5.96
CA HIS A 60 15.23 4.47 -7.22
C HIS A 60 14.78 5.92 -7.44
N ALA A 61 13.51 6.21 -7.17
CA ALA A 61 12.99 7.57 -7.18
C ALA A 61 13.75 8.50 -6.20
N ALA A 62 14.02 8.03 -4.98
CA ALA A 62 14.78 8.80 -3.99
C ALA A 62 16.21 9.13 -4.47
N TRP A 63 16.89 8.19 -5.14
CA TRP A 63 18.23 8.43 -5.70
C TRP A 63 18.22 9.42 -6.87
N ILE A 64 17.18 9.37 -7.71
CA ILE A 64 17.00 10.31 -8.82
C ILE A 64 16.79 11.73 -8.29
N ILE A 65 15.93 11.91 -7.28
CA ILE A 65 15.66 13.22 -6.67
C ILE A 65 16.94 13.79 -6.06
N TRP A 66 17.72 12.98 -5.33
CA TRP A 66 19.02 13.41 -4.78
C TRP A 66 19.98 13.95 -5.83
N LYS A 67 19.95 13.40 -7.05
CA LYS A 67 20.86 13.79 -8.14
C LYS A 67 20.38 15.02 -8.91
N ILE A 68 19.08 15.31 -8.90
CA ILE A 68 18.46 16.42 -9.64
C ILE A 68 18.41 17.68 -8.77
N ASP A 69 17.80 17.59 -7.59
CA ASP A 69 17.58 18.74 -6.70
C ASP A 69 17.70 18.33 -5.22
N LYS A 70 18.64 18.96 -4.51
CA LYS A 70 18.90 18.68 -3.10
C LYS A 70 17.82 19.25 -2.17
N MET A 71 17.11 20.30 -2.57
CA MET A 71 16.04 20.89 -1.76
C MET A 71 14.81 19.98 -1.78
N ASP A 72 14.44 19.45 -2.95
CA ASP A 72 13.34 18.47 -3.07
C ASP A 72 13.65 17.18 -2.30
N PHE A 73 14.92 16.77 -2.25
CA PHE A 73 15.30 15.63 -1.41
C PHE A 73 15.13 15.92 0.09
N ILE A 74 15.49 17.12 0.55
CA ILE A 74 15.33 17.51 1.96
C ILE A 74 13.84 17.59 2.32
N ALA A 75 13.00 18.12 1.44
CA ALA A 75 11.55 18.13 1.61
C ALA A 75 10.99 16.71 1.70
N CYS A 76 11.40 15.81 0.79
CA CYS A 76 10.98 14.41 0.80
C CYS A 76 11.45 13.66 2.07
N LEU A 77 12.68 13.92 2.52
CA LEU A 77 13.23 13.38 3.76
C LEU A 77 12.51 13.95 5.00
N GLY A 78 12.21 15.25 4.99
CA GLY A 78 11.46 15.95 6.03
C GLY A 78 10.05 15.41 6.15
N ALA A 79 9.38 15.16 5.02
CA ALA A 79 8.09 14.49 4.97
C ALA A 79 8.16 13.07 5.55
N PHE A 80 9.14 12.28 5.11
CA PHE A 80 9.33 10.90 5.58
C PHE A 80 9.54 10.83 7.10
N LEU A 81 10.43 11.67 7.62
CA LEU A 81 10.69 11.77 9.07
C LEU A 81 9.48 12.36 9.82
N GLY A 82 8.80 13.36 9.25
CA GLY A 82 7.61 13.97 9.84
C GLY A 82 6.44 12.98 9.99
N VAL A 83 6.22 12.14 8.97
CA VAL A 83 5.22 11.06 9.05
C VAL A 83 5.62 10.00 10.08
N LEU A 84 6.91 9.62 10.16
CA LEU A 84 7.39 8.62 11.11
C LEU A 84 7.32 9.06 12.58
N PHE A 85 7.66 10.32 12.87
CA PHE A 85 7.78 10.80 14.25
C PHE A 85 6.54 11.52 14.79
N VAL A 86 5.75 12.14 13.91
CA VAL A 86 4.63 12.98 14.34
C VAL A 86 3.30 12.36 13.93
N SER A 87 2.96 12.44 12.64
CA SER A 87 1.73 11.88 12.05
C SER A 87 1.71 12.18 10.55
N VAL A 88 0.91 11.40 9.80
CA VAL A 88 0.78 11.55 8.34
C VAL A 88 0.39 12.98 7.94
N GLU A 89 -0.52 13.60 8.69
CA GLU A 89 -1.02 14.97 8.40
C GLU A 89 0.08 16.03 8.51
N ILE A 90 0.92 15.94 9.54
CA ILE A 90 1.99 16.92 9.80
C ILE A 90 3.19 16.67 8.89
N GLY A 91 3.50 15.40 8.60
CA GLY A 91 4.54 15.07 7.62
C GLY A 91 4.21 15.58 6.21
N LEU A 92 2.94 15.61 5.83
CA LEU A 92 2.51 16.18 4.54
C LEU A 92 2.62 17.72 4.51
N LEU A 93 2.46 18.40 5.64
CA LEU A 93 2.64 19.87 5.72
C LEU A 93 4.11 20.31 5.65
N ILE A 94 5.03 19.42 6.04
CA ILE A 94 6.48 19.66 6.02
C ILE A 94 7.08 19.34 4.64
N ALA A 95 6.43 18.45 3.89
CA ALA A 95 6.76 18.09 2.50
C ALA A 95 6.58 19.28 1.55
#